data_AF-A0A7S1Z2B9-F1
#
_entry.id   AF-A0A7S1Z2B9-F1
#
_cell.length_a   1.000
_cell.length_b   1.000
_cell.length_c   1.000
_cell.angle_alpha   90.00
_cell.angle_beta   90.00
_cell.angle_gamma   90.00
#
_symmetry.space_group_name_H-M   'P 1'
#
loop_
_entity.id
_entity.type
_entity.pdbx_description
1 polymer ?
#
loop_
_entity_poly.entity_id
_entity_poly.type
_entity_poly.pdbx_seq_one_letter_code
_entity_poly.pdbx_strand_id
1 'polypeptide(L)'
;VLGFLAAGCLLGPHGLGAFANTEADLELGDVGILFLLFSEGLNLSVDRLKELARYNGLGLLQLLVTMSLFFFGILFGGPLILEYVGKVIPLDDTLLGSIVQNPNEAFVVASAGALSSSAFVLPVLKQKGWEERPEGIAALSVLLLQDLAVAPLLVILPLIAGTGPQSAGELGVLAAKATVGFGAVL
;
A
#
# COMPACT_ATOMS: atom_id res chain seq x y z
N VAL A 1 -11.38 -0.12 11.32
CA VAL A 1 -11.18 0.49 9.97
C VAL A 1 -12.51 0.80 9.29
N LEU A 2 -13.37 -0.18 8.99
CA LEU A 2 -14.66 0.08 8.31
C LEU A 2 -15.55 1.12 9.00
N GLY A 3 -15.63 1.11 10.34
CA GLY A 3 -16.38 2.12 11.08
C GLY A 3 -15.80 3.54 10.95
N PHE A 4 -14.47 3.68 10.92
CA PHE A 4 -13.82 4.97 10.66
C PHE A 4 -14.03 5.44 9.22
N LEU A 5 -14.01 4.51 8.27
CA LEU A 5 -14.25 4.80 6.85
C LEU A 5 -15.70 5.23 6.62
N ALA A 6 -16.66 4.53 7.22
CA ALA A 6 -18.07 4.90 7.19
C ALA A 6 -18.32 6.26 7.86
N ALA A 7 -17.71 6.52 9.02
CA ALA A 7 -17.77 7.82 9.68
C ALA A 7 -17.17 8.93 8.80
N GLY A 8 -16.04 8.66 8.13
CA GLY A 8 -15.42 9.58 7.18
C GLY A 8 -16.32 9.88 5.97
N CYS A 9 -16.96 8.87 5.38
CA CYS A 9 -17.93 9.07 4.30
C CYS A 9 -19.15 9.89 4.78
N LEU A 10 -19.63 9.65 6.01
CA LEU A 10 -20.75 10.38 6.60
C LEU A 10 -20.40 11.81 6.97
N LEU A 11 -19.18 12.09 7.44
CA LEU A 11 -18.74 13.42 7.86
C LEU A 11 -18.12 14.24 6.73
N GLY A 12 -17.71 13.57 5.64
CA GLY A 12 -17.09 14.18 4.47
C GLY A 12 -18.08 14.96 3.59
N PRO A 13 -17.61 15.50 2.46
CA PRO A 13 -18.36 16.44 1.62
C PRO A 13 -19.63 15.84 1.01
N HIS A 14 -19.68 14.52 0.81
CA HIS A 14 -20.85 13.81 0.29
C HIS A 14 -21.86 13.39 1.39
N GLY A 15 -21.53 13.60 2.65
CA GLY A 15 -22.40 13.34 3.80
C GLY A 15 -22.86 14.64 4.46
N LEU A 16 -22.32 14.93 5.64
CA LEU A 16 -22.64 16.10 6.45
C LEU A 16 -21.80 17.33 6.08
N GLY A 17 -20.74 17.17 5.29
CA GLY A 17 -19.88 18.28 4.86
C GLY A 17 -19.11 18.96 6.00
N ALA A 18 -18.94 18.29 7.14
CA ALA A 18 -18.22 18.81 8.29
C ALA A 18 -16.71 18.92 8.02
N PHE A 19 -16.18 18.02 7.20
CA PHE A 19 -14.83 18.09 6.64
C PHE A 19 -14.94 18.29 5.13
N ALA A 20 -14.32 19.34 4.62
CA ALA A 20 -14.49 19.81 3.24
C ALA A 20 -13.23 19.61 2.39
N ASN A 21 -12.38 18.65 2.78
CA ASN A 21 -11.06 18.43 2.17
C ASN A 21 -10.24 19.73 2.16
N THR A 22 -10.29 20.47 3.26
CA THR A 22 -9.49 21.70 3.42
C THR A 22 -8.03 21.30 3.66
N GLU A 23 -7.09 22.18 3.36
CA GLU A 23 -5.65 21.98 3.61
C GLU A 23 -5.38 21.52 5.06
N ALA A 24 -6.08 22.12 6.03
CA ALA A 24 -6.01 21.72 7.44
C ALA A 24 -6.50 20.29 7.74
N ASP A 25 -7.49 19.78 7.00
CA ASP A 25 -8.00 18.42 7.17
C ASP A 25 -6.96 17.39 6.70
N LEU A 26 -6.27 17.71 5.60
CA LEU A 26 -5.20 16.88 5.03
C LEU A 26 -3.96 16.89 5.92
N GLU A 27 -3.53 18.05 6.40
CA GLU A 27 -2.40 18.15 7.33
C GLU A 27 -2.65 17.36 8.63
N LEU A 28 -3.88 17.38 9.16
CA LEU A 28 -4.25 16.59 10.32
C LEU A 28 -4.18 15.08 10.04
N GLY A 29 -4.58 14.66 8.83
CA GLY A 29 -4.45 13.29 8.34
C GLY A 29 -2.99 12.84 8.26
N ASP A 30 -2.12 13.68 7.70
CA ASP A 30 -0.68 13.41 7.58
C ASP A 30 -0.03 13.23 8.95
N VAL A 31 -0.36 14.10 9.91
CA VAL A 31 0.11 13.95 11.31
C VAL A 31 -0.37 12.63 11.90
N GLY A 32 -1.63 12.25 11.67
CA GLY A 32 -2.18 10.97 12.13
C GLY A 32 -1.42 9.76 11.56
N ILE A 33 -1.13 9.77 10.27
CA ILE A 33 -0.36 8.71 9.59
C ILE A 33 1.08 8.65 10.14
N LEU A 34 1.73 9.80 10.36
CA LEU A 34 3.08 9.87 10.94
C LEU A 34 3.13 9.24 12.33
N PHE A 35 2.15 9.54 13.20
CA PHE A 35 2.07 8.92 14.52
C PHE A 35 1.81 7.41 14.45
N LEU A 36 1.01 6.97 13.47
CA LEU A 36 0.70 5.56 13.27
C LEU A 36 1.97 4.79 12.85
N LEU A 37 2.68 5.28 11.83
CA LEU A 37 3.95 4.69 11.37
C LEU A 37 5.03 4.72 12.45
N PHE A 38 5.14 5.81 13.22
CA PHE A 38 6.06 5.91 14.35
C PHE A 38 5.75 4.90 15.45
N SER A 39 4.47 4.75 15.82
CA SER A 39 4.03 3.80 16.84
C SER A 39 4.26 2.35 16.40
N GLU A 40 4.09 2.04 15.11
CA GLU A 40 4.41 0.72 14.57
C GLU A 40 5.92 0.45 14.61
N GLY A 41 6.75 1.46 14.31
CA GLY A 41 8.20 1.38 14.42
C GLY A 41 8.70 1.10 15.84
N LEU A 42 8.12 1.74 16.87
CA LEU A 42 8.51 1.53 18.27
C LEU A 42 8.23 0.10 18.80
N ASN A 43 7.33 -0.65 18.17
CA ASN A 43 7.00 -2.01 18.57
C ASN A 43 7.94 -3.08 17.99
N LEU A 44 8.87 -2.70 17.11
CA LEU A 44 9.83 -3.61 16.48
C LEU A 44 11.21 -3.50 17.13
N SER A 45 11.65 -4.58 17.79
CA SER A 45 13.02 -4.68 18.29
C SER A 45 13.97 -5.22 17.21
N VAL A 46 15.24 -4.84 17.26
CA VAL A 46 16.28 -5.29 16.32
C VAL A 46 16.43 -6.82 16.33
N ASP A 47 16.24 -7.46 17.48
CA ASP A 47 16.34 -8.92 17.59
C ASP A 47 15.16 -9.61 16.90
N ARG A 48 13.95 -9.05 17.04
CA ARG A 48 12.78 -9.54 16.32
C ARG A 48 12.93 -9.33 14.82
N LEU A 49 13.52 -8.21 14.38
CA LEU A 49 13.82 -7.98 12.96
C LEU A 49 14.71 -9.08 12.37
N LYS A 50 15.74 -9.52 13.10
CA LYS A 50 16.63 -10.61 12.64
C LYS A 50 15.92 -11.96 12.56
N GLU A 51 15.02 -12.23 13.48
CA GLU A 51 14.20 -13.44 13.47
C GLU A 51 13.24 -13.45 12.27
N LEU A 52 12.59 -12.31 12.02
CA LEU A 52 11.71 -12.12 10.87
C LEU A 52 12.48 -12.18 9.55
N ALA A 53 13.73 -11.70 9.52
CA ALA A 53 14.58 -11.74 8.33
C ALA A 53 14.82 -13.16 7.78
N ARG A 54 14.66 -14.19 8.63
CA ARG A 54 14.81 -15.59 8.24
C ARG A 54 13.83 -16.03 7.14
N TYR A 55 12.63 -15.44 7.10
CA TYR A 55 11.58 -15.75 6.12
C TYR A 55 11.45 -14.70 5.01
N ASN A 56 12.43 -13.80 4.85
CA ASN A 56 12.40 -12.74 3.83
C ASN A 56 12.17 -13.26 2.41
N GLY A 57 12.72 -14.43 2.07
CA GLY A 57 12.50 -15.03 0.75
C GLY A 57 11.04 -15.37 0.47
N LEU A 58 10.30 -15.85 1.48
CA LEU A 58 8.87 -16.13 1.36
C LEU A 58 8.06 -14.84 1.26
N GLY A 59 8.40 -13.81 2.06
CA GLY A 59 7.78 -12.50 1.97
C GLY A 59 7.90 -11.89 0.57
N LEU A 60 9.10 -11.96 -0.01
CA LEU A 60 9.38 -11.34 -1.31
C LEU A 60 8.63 -12.09 -2.41
N LEU A 61 8.68 -13.42 -2.35
CA LEU A 61 7.95 -14.26 -3.28
C LEU A 61 6.44 -14.02 -3.19
N GLN A 62 5.89 -13.95 -1.97
CA GLN A 62 4.48 -13.67 -1.74
C GLN A 62 4.09 -12.31 -2.34
N LEU A 63 4.85 -11.25 -2.05
CA LEU A 63 4.61 -9.91 -2.59
C LEU A 63 4.63 -9.90 -4.13
N LEU A 64 5.66 -10.48 -4.74
CA LEU A 64 5.78 -10.53 -6.20
C LEU A 64 4.65 -11.34 -6.85
N VAL A 65 4.29 -12.48 -6.25
CA VAL A 65 3.19 -13.31 -6.74
C VAL A 65 1.85 -12.59 -6.61
N THR A 66 1.57 -11.94 -5.47
CA THR A 66 0.31 -11.20 -5.30
C THR A 66 0.25 -9.99 -6.21
N MET A 67 1.32 -9.19 -6.31
CA MET A 67 1.37 -8.07 -7.24
C MET A 67 1.15 -8.53 -8.69
N SER A 68 1.80 -9.61 -9.11
CA SER A 68 1.62 -10.17 -10.45
C SER A 68 0.18 -10.64 -10.69
N LEU A 69 -0.41 -11.32 -9.70
CA LEU A 69 -1.78 -11.82 -9.78
C LEU A 69 -2.79 -10.67 -9.87
N PHE A 70 -2.63 -9.62 -9.08
CA PHE A 70 -3.45 -8.41 -9.19
C PHE A 70 -3.25 -7.72 -10.53
N PHE A 71 -2.01 -7.57 -10.98
CA PHE A 71 -1.68 -6.90 -12.24
C PHE A 71 -2.27 -7.61 -13.45
N PHE A 72 -2.04 -8.92 -13.59
CA PHE A 72 -2.62 -9.71 -14.68
C PHE A 72 -4.13 -9.88 -14.52
N GLY A 73 -4.63 -9.93 -13.29
CA GLY A 73 -6.06 -9.93 -12.99
C GLY A 73 -6.76 -8.66 -13.48
N ILE A 74 -6.14 -7.49 -13.29
CA ILE A 74 -6.66 -6.21 -13.80
C ILE A 74 -6.51 -6.14 -15.32
N LEU A 75 -5.35 -6.50 -15.87
CA LEU A 75 -5.09 -6.35 -17.30
C LEU A 75 -5.95 -7.29 -18.18
N PHE A 76 -6.09 -8.56 -17.78
CA PHE A 76 -6.84 -9.56 -18.55
C PHE A 76 -8.26 -9.80 -18.03
N GLY A 77 -8.46 -9.76 -16.72
CA GLY A 77 -9.76 -9.96 -16.08
C GLY A 77 -10.56 -8.67 -15.93
N GLY A 78 -9.90 -7.52 -15.78
CA GLY A 78 -10.55 -6.22 -15.65
C GLY A 78 -11.52 -5.88 -16.77
N PRO A 79 -11.18 -6.08 -18.07
CA PRO A 79 -12.12 -5.76 -19.15
C PRO A 79 -13.40 -6.59 -19.07
N LEU A 80 -13.27 -7.87 -18.71
CA LEU A 80 -14.40 -8.79 -18.54
C LEU A 80 -15.26 -8.41 -17.32
N ILE A 81 -14.63 -8.04 -16.21
CA ILE A 81 -15.32 -7.59 -15.00
C ILE A 81 -16.09 -6.30 -15.29
N LEU A 82 -15.49 -5.34 -16.01
CA LEU A 82 -16.17 -4.10 -16.37
C LEU A 82 -17.38 -4.34 -17.29
N GLU A 83 -17.27 -5.24 -18.27
CA GLU A 83 -18.41 -5.58 -19.12
C GLU A 83 -19.56 -6.22 -18.32
N TYR A 84 -19.24 -7.05 -17.33
CA TYR A 84 -20.25 -7.73 -16.50
C TYR A 84 -20.86 -6.80 -15.45
N VAL A 85 -20.03 -6.00 -14.77
CA VAL A 85 -20.45 -5.09 -13.70
C VAL A 85 -21.15 -3.86 -14.28
N GLY A 86 -20.72 -3.34 -15.44
CA GLY A 86 -21.38 -2.23 -16.13
C GLY A 86 -22.83 -2.52 -16.52
N LYS A 87 -23.20 -3.81 -16.65
CA LYS A 87 -24.60 -4.24 -16.86
C LYS A 87 -25.45 -4.18 -15.59
N VAL A 88 -24.83 -4.23 -14.40
CA VAL A 88 -25.50 -4.29 -13.09
C VAL A 88 -25.46 -2.94 -12.37
N ILE A 89 -24.36 -2.20 -12.51
CA ILE A 89 -24.12 -0.92 -11.87
C ILE A 89 -23.69 0.08 -12.96
N PRO A 90 -24.38 1.22 -13.13
CA PRO A 90 -23.91 2.29 -14.01
C PRO A 90 -22.71 2.98 -13.35
N LEU A 91 -21.54 2.38 -13.52
CA LEU A 91 -20.26 2.96 -13.11
C LEU A 91 -19.77 3.89 -14.22
N ASP A 92 -19.04 4.94 -13.85
CA ASP A 92 -18.33 5.78 -14.82
C ASP A 92 -17.25 4.93 -15.51
N ASP A 93 -17.57 4.41 -16.70
CA ASP A 93 -16.71 3.52 -17.49
C ASP A 93 -15.39 4.20 -17.91
N THR A 94 -15.33 5.53 -17.84
CA THR A 94 -14.15 6.34 -18.20
C THR A 94 -12.97 6.17 -17.25
N LEU A 95 -13.21 6.17 -15.93
CA LEU A 95 -12.14 6.02 -14.94
C LEU A 95 -11.70 4.55 -14.79
N LEU A 96 -12.67 3.63 -14.81
CA LEU A 96 -12.35 2.21 -14.70
C LEU A 96 -11.73 1.67 -15.99
N GLY A 97 -12.18 2.18 -17.14
CA GLY A 97 -11.61 1.86 -18.44
C GLY A 97 -10.15 2.29 -18.55
N SER A 98 -9.78 3.48 -18.04
CA SER A 98 -8.38 3.94 -18.07
C SER A 98 -7.47 3.02 -17.27
N ILE A 99 -7.88 2.64 -16.05
CA ILE A 99 -7.10 1.78 -15.16
C ILE A 99 -6.86 0.41 -15.78
N VAL A 100 -7.90 -0.15 -16.40
CA VAL A 100 -7.85 -1.49 -16.98
C VAL A 100 -7.07 -1.53 -18.30
N GLN A 101 -7.16 -0.46 -19.11
CA GLN A 101 -6.54 -0.41 -20.43
C GLN A 101 -5.08 0.05 -20.39
N ASN A 102 -4.71 0.91 -19.42
CA ASN A 102 -3.35 1.43 -19.29
C ASN A 102 -2.51 0.52 -18.37
N PRO A 103 -1.44 -0.13 -18.88
CA PRO A 103 -0.59 -0.99 -18.06
C PRO A 103 0.04 -0.27 -16.86
N ASN A 104 0.35 1.03 -17.00
CA ASN A 104 0.96 1.81 -15.93
C ASN A 104 -0.03 2.05 -14.78
N GLU A 105 -1.28 2.40 -15.08
CA GLU A 105 -2.33 2.59 -14.08
C GLU A 105 -2.70 1.25 -13.41
N ALA A 106 -2.84 0.18 -14.20
CA ALA A 106 -3.05 -1.17 -13.70
C ALA A 106 -1.93 -1.60 -12.75
N PHE A 107 -0.67 -1.27 -13.05
CA PHE A 107 0.47 -1.59 -12.19
C PHE A 107 0.41 -0.83 -10.86
N VAL A 108 0.09 0.47 -10.88
CA VAL A 108 -0.05 1.28 -9.67
C VAL A 108 -1.14 0.69 -8.77
N VAL A 109 -2.32 0.40 -9.33
CA VAL A 109 -3.46 -0.15 -8.60
C VAL A 109 -3.17 -1.57 -8.09
N ALA A 110 -2.53 -2.41 -8.90
CA ALA A 110 -2.13 -3.75 -8.49
C ALA A 110 -1.11 -3.71 -7.35
N SER A 111 -0.16 -2.77 -7.40
CA SER A 111 0.85 -2.59 -6.37
C SER A 111 0.22 -2.16 -5.05
N ALA A 112 -0.73 -1.22 -5.09
CA ALA A 112 -1.48 -0.80 -3.91
C ALA A 112 -2.37 -1.91 -3.35
N GLY A 113 -3.03 -2.68 -4.22
CA GLY A 113 -3.95 -3.76 -3.84
C GLY A 113 -3.25 -5.02 -3.31
N ALA A 114 -1.97 -5.21 -3.61
CA ALA A 114 -1.20 -6.38 -3.17
C ALA A 114 -0.66 -6.29 -1.73
N LEU A 115 -0.66 -5.09 -1.13
CA LEU A 115 -0.14 -4.84 0.22
C LEU A 115 -1.16 -5.22 1.28
N SER A 116 -0.71 -5.84 2.37
CA SER A 116 -1.55 -6.27 3.49
C SER A 116 -1.59 -5.23 4.61
N SER A 117 -2.62 -5.29 5.46
CA SER A 117 -2.78 -4.34 6.58
C SER A 117 -2.21 -4.90 7.88
N SER A 118 -1.07 -4.34 8.32
CA SER A 118 -0.44 -4.62 9.63
C SER A 118 -1.42 -4.37 10.79
N ALA A 119 -2.14 -3.25 10.74
CA ALA A 119 -3.13 -2.84 11.74
C ALA A 119 -4.25 -3.86 11.98
N PHE A 120 -4.56 -4.72 11.00
CA PHE A 120 -5.53 -5.79 11.17
C PHE A 120 -4.88 -7.12 11.61
N VAL A 121 -3.74 -7.48 11.02
CA VAL A 121 -3.13 -8.80 11.24
C VAL A 121 -2.44 -8.90 12.60
N LEU A 122 -1.71 -7.86 13.03
CA LEU A 122 -0.96 -7.89 14.29
C LEU A 122 -1.86 -8.13 15.51
N PRO A 123 -3.01 -7.42 15.68
CA PRO A 123 -3.91 -7.70 16.80
C PRO A 123 -4.49 -9.13 16.75
N VAL A 124 -4.74 -9.67 15.56
CA VAL A 124 -5.28 -11.04 15.41
C VAL A 124 -4.24 -12.08 15.83
N LEU A 125 -2.97 -11.89 15.46
CA LEU A 125 -1.88 -12.78 15.91
C LEU A 125 -1.73 -12.74 17.43
N LYS A 126 -1.80 -11.54 18.02
CA LYS A 126 -1.73 -11.35 19.48
C LYS A 126 -2.91 -12.00 20.21
N GLN A 127 -4.14 -11.81 19.71
CA GLN A 127 -5.35 -12.43 20.29
C GLN A 127 -5.30 -13.96 20.26
N LYS A 128 -4.71 -14.54 19.20
CA LYS A 128 -4.56 -15.98 19.08
C LYS A 128 -3.31 -16.54 19.77
N GLY A 129 -2.43 -15.69 20.29
CA GLY A 129 -1.14 -16.09 20.86
C GLY A 129 -0.23 -16.76 19.84
N TRP A 130 -0.26 -16.33 18.58
CA TRP A 130 0.50 -16.94 17.48
C TRP A 130 1.84 -16.24 17.21
N GLU A 131 2.18 -15.19 17.95
CA GLU A 131 3.34 -14.32 17.68
C GLU A 131 4.69 -15.04 17.65
N GLU A 132 4.86 -16.10 18.45
CA GLU A 132 6.08 -16.90 18.55
C GLU A 132 6.00 -18.19 17.73
N ARG A 133 4.86 -18.47 17.11
CA ARG A 133 4.71 -19.67 16.28
C ARG A 133 5.36 -19.46 14.92
N PRO A 134 5.85 -20.52 14.26
CA PRO A 134 6.43 -20.41 12.92
C PRO A 134 5.50 -19.73 11.91
N GLU A 135 4.19 -19.96 11.99
CA GLU A 135 3.21 -19.34 11.09
C GLU A 135 3.03 -17.84 11.40
N GLY A 136 3.07 -17.45 12.67
CA GLY A 136 2.98 -16.04 13.07
C GLY A 136 4.24 -15.28 12.72
N ILE A 137 5.42 -15.85 12.95
CA ILE A 137 6.71 -15.29 12.53
C ILE A 137 6.72 -15.12 11.00
N ALA A 138 6.28 -16.14 10.24
CA ALA A 138 6.18 -16.02 8.78
C ALA A 138 5.23 -14.91 8.33
N ALA A 139 4.07 -14.76 8.98
CA ALA A 139 3.13 -13.67 8.69
C ALA A 139 3.72 -12.29 9.01
N LEU A 140 4.42 -12.15 10.14
CA LEU A 140 5.12 -10.93 10.53
C LEU A 140 6.26 -10.59 9.55
N SER A 141 7.01 -11.59 9.08
CA SER A 141 8.06 -11.40 8.08
C SER A 141 7.50 -10.87 6.76
N VAL A 142 6.35 -11.40 6.34
CA VAL A 142 5.64 -10.92 5.15
C VAL A 142 5.23 -9.45 5.33
N LEU A 143 4.57 -9.12 6.44
CA LEU A 143 4.10 -7.75 6.72
C LEU A 143 5.27 -6.76 6.75
N LEU A 144 6.35 -7.10 7.45
CA LEU A 144 7.53 -6.24 7.56
C LEU A 144 8.16 -6.00 6.19
N LEU A 145 8.25 -7.04 5.35
CA LEU A 145 8.79 -6.88 4.01
C LEU A 145 7.87 -6.04 3.13
N GLN A 146 6.56 -6.15 3.28
CA GLN A 146 5.59 -5.32 2.56
C GLN A 146 5.73 -3.85 2.96
N ASP A 147 5.78 -3.55 4.25
CA ASP A 147 5.97 -2.19 4.76
C ASP A 147 7.30 -1.59 4.25
N LEU A 148 8.39 -2.39 4.25
CA LEU A 148 9.68 -1.97 3.71
C LEU A 148 9.67 -1.83 2.18
N ALA A 149 8.85 -2.60 1.46
CA ALA A 149 8.76 -2.55 0.01
C ALA A 149 7.95 -1.36 -0.52
N VAL A 150 7.08 -0.75 0.30
CA VAL A 150 6.33 0.47 -0.04
C VAL A 150 7.29 1.60 -0.42
N ALA A 151 8.35 1.75 0.36
CA ALA A 151 9.40 2.73 0.18
C ALA A 151 10.00 2.74 -1.26
N PRO A 152 10.71 1.69 -1.70
CA PRO A 152 11.25 1.63 -3.06
C PRO A 152 10.15 1.65 -4.13
N LEU A 153 8.97 1.08 -3.85
CA LEU A 153 7.84 1.13 -4.76
C LEU A 153 7.42 2.58 -5.05
N LEU A 154 7.30 3.43 -4.03
CA LEU A 154 6.95 4.85 -4.20
C LEU A 154 7.95 5.64 -5.06
N VAL A 155 9.21 5.21 -5.11
CA VAL A 155 10.24 5.80 -5.98
C VAL A 155 10.07 5.33 -7.43
N ILE A 156 9.72 4.05 -7.61
CA ILE A 156 9.56 3.41 -8.92
C ILE A 156 8.26 3.83 -9.61
N LEU A 157 7.16 4.02 -8.86
CA LEU A 157 5.84 4.30 -9.43
C LEU A 157 5.81 5.55 -10.34
N PRO A 158 6.36 6.72 -9.95
CA PRO A 158 6.41 7.89 -10.84
C PRO A 158 7.20 7.63 -12.13
N LEU A 159 8.28 6.83 -12.07
CA LEU A 159 9.08 6.48 -13.23
C LEU A 159 8.26 5.64 -14.22
N ILE A 160 7.49 4.66 -13.73
CA ILE A 160 6.60 3.82 -14.54
C ILE A 160 5.42 4.65 -15.08
N ALA A 161 4.88 5.57 -14.28
CA ALA A 161 3.81 6.47 -14.71
C ALA A 161 4.24 7.50 -15.76
N GLY A 162 5.54 7.59 -16.08
CA GLY A 162 6.08 8.58 -17.01
C GLY A 162 6.08 10.01 -16.48
N THR A 163 5.74 10.20 -15.20
CA THR A 163 5.76 11.47 -14.47
C THR A 163 7.06 11.67 -13.69
N GLY A 164 7.94 10.67 -13.71
CA GLY A 164 9.22 10.68 -13.05
C GLY A 164 10.31 11.43 -13.83
N PRO A 165 11.46 11.63 -13.19
CA PRO A 165 12.57 12.38 -13.77
C PRO A 165 13.09 11.79 -15.09
N GLN A 166 13.22 12.64 -16.10
CA GLN A 166 13.61 12.22 -17.46
C GLN A 166 15.10 12.44 -17.76
N SER A 167 15.79 13.21 -16.92
CA SER A 167 17.24 13.41 -17.04
C SER A 167 18.02 12.56 -16.03
N ALA A 168 19.23 12.13 -16.44
CA ALA A 168 20.13 11.37 -15.55
C ALA A 168 20.48 12.14 -14.26
N GLY A 169 20.52 13.48 -14.33
CA GLY A 169 20.73 14.34 -13.16
C GLY A 169 19.57 14.28 -12.17
N GLU A 170 18.33 14.37 -12.66
CA GLU A 170 17.15 14.28 -11.80
C GLU A 170 16.95 12.88 -11.22
N LEU A 171 17.30 11.82 -11.97
CA LEU A 171 17.34 10.45 -11.46
C LEU A 171 18.36 10.30 -10.31
N GLY A 172 19.54 10.92 -10.43
CA GLY A 172 20.53 10.95 -9.37
C GLY A 172 20.03 11.66 -8.11
N VAL A 173 19.32 12.78 -8.27
CA VAL A 173 18.68 13.52 -7.17
C VAL A 173 17.56 12.70 -6.52
N LEU A 174 16.73 12.02 -7.31
CA LEU A 174 15.68 11.13 -6.80
C LEU A 174 16.28 9.99 -5.99
N ALA A 175 17.30 9.32 -6.51
CA ALA A 175 17.99 8.24 -5.82
C ALA A 175 18.64 8.71 -4.51
N ALA A 176 19.25 9.91 -4.51
CA ALA A 176 19.81 10.52 -3.31
C ALA A 176 18.72 10.82 -2.26
N LYS A 177 17.61 11.45 -2.66
CA LYS A 177 16.47 11.72 -1.77
C LYS A 177 15.87 10.45 -1.19
N ALA A 178 15.67 9.43 -2.03
CA ALA A 178 15.19 8.13 -1.60
C ALA A 178 16.14 7.47 -0.59
N THR A 179 17.44 7.46 -0.87
CA THR A 179 18.46 6.87 0.00
C THR A 179 18.51 7.57 1.36
N VAL A 180 18.49 8.90 1.38
CA VAL A 180 18.48 9.68 2.62
C VAL A 180 17.17 9.48 3.39
N GLY A 181 16.03 9.50 2.70
CA GLY A 181 14.72 9.27 3.31
C GLY A 181 14.62 7.90 3.96
N PHE A 182 15.00 6.84 3.25
CA PHE A 182 14.95 5.47 3.79
C PHE A 182 16.02 5.21 4.84
N GLY A 183 17.23 5.75 4.67
CA GLY A 183 18.29 5.65 5.66
C GLY A 183 18.00 6.39 6.96
N ALA A 184 17.05 7.34 6.98
CA ALA A 184 16.60 8.00 8.19
C ALA A 184 15.47 7.26 8.92
N VAL A 185 14.77 6.34 8.23
CA VAL A 185 13.63 5.58 8.75
C VAL A 185 14.06 4.21 9.30
N LEU A 186 15.11 3.61 8.74
CA LEU A 186 15.73 2.36 9.19
C LEU A 186 16.78 2.60 10.29
#